data_AF-A0AAP3A3L9-F1
#
_entry.id   AF-A0AAP3A3L9-F1
#
_cell.length_a   1.000
_cell.length_b   1.000
_cell.length_c   1.000
_cell.angle_alpha   90.00
_cell.angle_beta   90.00
_cell.angle_gamma   90.00
#
_symmetry.space_group_name_H-M   'P 1'
#
loop_
_entity.id
_entity.type
_entity.pdbx_description
1 polymer ?
#
loop_
_entity_poly.entity_id
_entity_poly.type
_entity_poly.pdbx_seq_one_letter_code
_entity_poly.pdbx_strand_id
1 'polypeptide(L)'
;LLMAAGYEPVKLGVSGAWHTRLMEDGVQAMRDYLAGLDIASPEHQVLMNVTAKSEVAPSIIKENLSLHLTHTVKWTESFDTFLNMPTPVAFLEISNKPYLGNMLNDFAGVD
;
A
#
# COMPACT_ATOMS: atom_id res chain seq x y z
N LEU A 1 -7.58 -15.61 -20.54
CA LEU A 1 -8.84 -15.29 -19.83
C LEU A 1 -9.23 -13.82 -20.05
N LEU A 2 -8.44 -12.83 -19.64
CA LEU A 2 -8.77 -11.40 -19.86
C LEU A 2 -8.83 -10.98 -21.34
N MET A 3 -7.82 -11.34 -22.15
CA MET A 3 -7.84 -11.06 -23.60
C MET A 3 -8.99 -11.78 -24.32
N ALA A 4 -9.35 -12.99 -23.88
CA ALA A 4 -10.49 -13.73 -24.42
C ALA A 4 -11.84 -13.08 -24.04
N ALA A 5 -11.88 -12.29 -22.97
CA ALA A 5 -13.02 -11.47 -22.58
C ALA A 5 -13.00 -10.06 -23.20
N GLY A 6 -12.07 -9.78 -24.12
CA GLY A 6 -11.98 -8.49 -24.83
C GLY A 6 -11.19 -7.40 -24.11
N TYR A 7 -10.52 -7.71 -23.00
CA TYR A 7 -9.68 -6.74 -22.29
C TYR A 7 -8.25 -6.72 -22.83
N GLU A 8 -7.68 -5.52 -22.94
CA GLU A 8 -6.30 -5.32 -23.36
C GLU A 8 -5.38 -5.09 -22.13
N PRO A 9 -4.42 -6.00 -21.85
CA PRO A 9 -3.49 -5.81 -20.76
C PRO A 9 -2.38 -4.83 -21.15
N VAL A 10 -2.03 -3.92 -20.25
CA VAL A 10 -0.90 -3.01 -20.41
C VAL A 10 0.29 -3.52 -19.60
N LYS A 11 1.43 -3.74 -20.26
CA LYS A 11 2.68 -4.09 -19.57
C LYS A 11 3.28 -2.84 -18.94
N LEU A 12 3.48 -2.88 -17.62
CA LEU A 12 4.14 -1.80 -16.88
C LEU A 12 5.65 -1.80 -17.12
N GLY A 13 6.24 -0.61 -17.26
CA GLY A 13 7.68 -0.40 -17.40
C GLY A 13 8.45 -0.50 -16.08
N VAL A 14 8.29 -1.62 -15.35
CA VAL A 14 8.91 -1.85 -14.04
C VAL A 14 10.07 -2.83 -14.12
N SER A 15 11.03 -2.71 -13.20
CA SER A 15 12.24 -3.54 -13.14
C SER A 15 12.03 -4.95 -12.57
N GLY A 16 10.86 -5.24 -11.98
CA GLY A 16 10.59 -6.52 -11.34
C GLY A 16 9.10 -6.77 -11.12
N ALA A 17 8.76 -8.01 -10.78
CA ALA A 17 7.41 -8.45 -10.43
C ALA A 17 7.11 -8.16 -8.94
N TRP A 18 7.12 -6.87 -8.58
CA TRP A 18 6.87 -6.40 -7.21
C TRP A 18 5.51 -6.86 -6.69
N HIS A 19 5.39 -7.05 -5.37
CA HIS A 19 4.17 -7.52 -4.70
C HIS A 19 3.71 -8.91 -5.17
N THR A 20 4.66 -9.78 -5.53
CA THR A 20 4.37 -11.17 -5.89
C THR A 20 5.24 -12.13 -5.10
N ARG A 21 4.85 -13.40 -5.06
CA ARG A 21 5.64 -14.51 -4.50
C ARG A 21 7.05 -14.65 -5.10
N LEU A 22 7.33 -14.02 -6.25
CA LEU A 22 8.68 -14.03 -6.83
C LEU A 22 9.67 -13.18 -6.01
N MET A 23 9.18 -12.37 -5.06
CA MET A 23 9.98 -11.54 -4.17
C MET A 23 10.22 -12.19 -2.79
N GLU A 24 9.79 -13.44 -2.58
CA GLU A 24 9.82 -14.12 -1.26
C GLU A 24 11.24 -14.14 -0.65
N ASP A 25 12.25 -14.41 -1.47
CA ASP A 25 13.66 -14.46 -1.03
C ASP A 25 14.14 -13.12 -0.43
N GLY A 26 13.50 -12.01 -0.80
CA GLY A 26 13.81 -10.67 -0.27
C GLY A 26 13.19 -10.37 1.09
N VAL A 27 12.19 -11.14 1.53
CA VAL A 27 11.44 -10.85 2.76
C VAL A 27 12.32 -11.00 3.99
N GLN A 28 13.10 -12.08 4.10
CA GLN A 28 13.98 -12.28 5.25
C GLN A 28 15.08 -11.21 5.31
N ALA A 29 15.67 -10.86 4.16
CA ALA A 29 16.66 -9.79 4.10
C ALA A 29 16.09 -8.44 4.55
N MET A 30 14.83 -8.14 4.19
CA MET A 30 14.14 -6.94 4.67
C MET A 30 13.88 -6.98 6.18
N ARG A 31 13.45 -8.13 6.73
CA ARG A 31 13.26 -8.30 8.18
C ARG A 31 14.55 -8.05 8.95
N ASP A 32 15.65 -8.66 8.50
CA ASP A 32 16.96 -8.54 9.15
C ASP A 32 17.46 -7.09 9.11
N TYR A 33 17.28 -6.41 7.97
CA TYR A 33 17.62 -5.00 7.84
C TYR A 33 16.79 -4.11 8.77
N LEU A 34 15.46 -4.29 8.78
CA LEU A 34 14.56 -3.51 9.63
C LEU A 34 14.74 -3.80 11.12
N ALA A 35 15.19 -5.00 11.50
CA ALA A 35 15.51 -5.34 12.89
C ALA A 35 16.63 -4.44 13.45
N GLY A 36 17.60 -4.05 12.60
CA GLY A 36 18.69 -3.15 12.96
C GLY A 36 18.35 -1.66 13.01
N LEU A 37 17.16 -1.25 12.54
CA LEU A 37 16.73 0.15 12.57
C LEU A 37 15.96 0.48 13.85
N ASP A 38 16.21 1.65 14.42
CA ASP A 38 15.38 2.18 15.50
C ASP A 38 14.18 2.93 14.89
N ILE A 39 13.01 2.29 14.92
CA ILE A 39 11.76 2.89 14.49
C ILE A 39 10.96 3.18 15.75
N ALA A 40 10.78 4.47 16.06
CA ALA A 40 9.92 4.90 17.15
C ALA A 40 8.44 4.71 16.78
N SER A 41 7.58 4.64 17.81
CA SER A 41 6.14 4.72 17.60
C SER A 41 5.82 6.06 16.92
N PRO A 42 5.09 6.07 15.79
CA PRO A 42 4.74 7.30 15.11
C PRO A 42 3.72 8.08 15.95
N GLU A 43 3.78 9.42 15.88
CA GLU A 43 2.81 10.31 16.54
C GLU A 43 1.42 10.22 15.91
N HIS A 44 1.37 9.83 14.63
CA HIS A 44 0.14 9.61 13.87
C HIS A 44 0.05 8.16 13.44
N GLN A 45 -1.18 7.64 13.37
CA GLN A 45 -1.42 6.29 12.90
C GLN A 45 -0.95 6.12 11.46
N VAL A 46 -0.25 5.04 11.18
CA VAL A 46 0.18 4.68 9.83
C VAL A 46 -0.76 3.63 9.29
N LEU A 47 -1.47 3.94 8.20
CA LEU A 47 -2.31 2.97 7.51
C LEU A 47 -1.42 2.05 6.67
N MET A 48 -1.35 0.77 7.04
CA MET A 48 -0.41 -0.16 6.42
C MET A 48 -0.98 -0.76 5.14
N ASN A 49 -0.22 -0.67 4.03
CA ASN A 49 -0.63 -1.18 2.71
C ASN A 49 -0.99 -2.68 2.68
N VAL A 50 -0.36 -3.50 3.52
CA VAL A 50 -0.58 -4.96 3.55
C VAL A 50 -1.90 -5.34 4.21
N THR A 51 -2.29 -4.60 5.26
CA THR A 51 -3.44 -4.94 6.10
C THR A 51 -4.65 -4.04 5.88
N ALA A 52 -4.44 -2.85 5.29
CA ALA A 52 -5.39 -1.74 5.26
C ALA A 52 -5.85 -1.32 6.68
N LYS A 53 -4.98 -1.47 7.68
CA LYS A 53 -5.27 -1.11 9.08
C LYS A 53 -4.26 -0.11 9.61
N SER A 54 -4.73 0.75 10.50
CA SER A 54 -3.90 1.71 11.22
C SER A 54 -3.01 1.00 12.22
N GLU A 55 -1.73 1.38 12.24
CA GLU A 55 -0.75 0.86 13.18
C GLU A 55 0.10 1.96 13.79
N VAL A 56 0.52 1.71 15.04
CA VAL A 56 1.48 2.54 15.78
C VAL A 56 2.60 1.69 16.40
N ALA A 57 2.41 0.37 16.50
CA ALA A 57 3.40 -0.52 17.07
C ALA A 57 4.59 -0.72 16.10
N PRO A 58 5.83 -0.31 16.45
CA PRO A 58 6.95 -0.42 15.53
C PRO A 58 7.25 -1.85 15.07
N SER A 59 7.03 -2.85 15.92
CA SER A 59 7.20 -4.26 15.57
C SER A 59 6.26 -4.70 14.45
N ILE A 60 5.00 -4.28 14.51
CA ILE A 60 3.99 -4.58 13.48
C ILE A 60 4.25 -3.79 12.20
N ILE A 61 4.69 -2.53 12.32
CA ILE A 61 5.09 -1.72 11.17
C ILE A 61 6.24 -2.40 10.41
N LYS A 62 7.30 -2.84 11.12
CA LYS A 62 8.44 -3.54 10.51
C LYS A 62 8.04 -4.83 9.80
N GLU A 63 7.16 -5.62 10.41
CA GLU A 63 6.68 -6.86 9.78
C GLU A 63 5.88 -6.54 8.52
N ASN A 64 4.95 -5.58 8.57
CA ASN A 64 4.18 -5.17 7.41
C ASN A 64 5.05 -4.58 6.28
N LEU A 65 6.10 -3.82 6.60
CA LEU A 65 7.08 -3.34 5.61
C LEU A 65 7.81 -4.49 4.93
N SER A 66 8.14 -5.55 5.67
CA SER A 66 8.78 -6.75 5.14
C SER A 66 7.85 -7.53 4.21
N LEU A 67 6.62 -7.75 4.65
CA LEU A 67 5.58 -8.42 3.87
C LEU A 67 5.14 -7.62 2.64
N HIS A 68 5.35 -6.31 2.64
CA HIS A 68 4.99 -5.45 1.52
C HIS A 68 5.67 -5.85 0.20
N LEU A 69 6.82 -6.51 0.25
CA LEU A 69 7.52 -7.00 -0.95
C LEU A 69 6.69 -8.01 -1.73
N THR A 70 5.87 -8.81 -1.04
CA THR A 70 5.15 -9.95 -1.61
C THR A 70 3.64 -9.79 -1.59
N HIS A 71 3.11 -8.91 -0.74
CA HIS A 71 1.68 -8.69 -0.58
C HIS A 71 1.16 -7.56 -1.44
N THR A 72 -0.08 -7.72 -1.91
CA THR A 72 -0.85 -6.69 -2.61
C THR A 72 -0.97 -5.43 -1.76
N VAL A 73 -0.85 -4.27 -2.41
CA VAL A 73 -1.23 -2.98 -1.84
C VAL A 73 -2.76 -2.91 -1.77
N LYS A 74 -3.33 -2.93 -0.57
CA LYS A 74 -4.78 -2.90 -0.34
C LYS A 74 -5.36 -1.49 -0.42
N TRP A 75 -5.16 -0.85 -1.58
CA TRP A 75 -5.55 0.54 -1.82
C TRP A 75 -7.05 0.76 -1.63
N THR A 76 -7.89 -0.09 -2.22
CA THR A 76 -9.35 0.03 -2.14
C THR A 76 -9.83 -0.07 -0.70
N GLU A 77 -9.38 -1.08 0.05
CA GLU A 77 -9.76 -1.25 1.45
C GLU A 77 -9.22 -0.11 2.34
N SER A 78 -8.03 0.40 2.04
CA SER A 78 -7.46 1.57 2.71
C SER A 78 -8.34 2.80 2.51
N PHE A 79 -8.82 3.04 1.29
CA PHE A 79 -9.65 4.19 0.99
C PHE A 79 -11.07 4.04 1.54
N ASP A 80 -11.67 2.86 1.45
CA ASP A 80 -12.94 2.54 2.09
C ASP A 80 -12.89 2.80 3.59
N THR A 81 -11.76 2.51 4.24
CA THR A 81 -11.58 2.81 5.67
C THR A 81 -11.75 4.30 5.96
N PHE A 82 -11.18 5.18 5.12
CA PHE A 82 -11.29 6.63 5.31
C PHE A 82 -12.67 7.17 4.90
N LEU A 83 -13.24 6.71 3.79
CA LEU A 83 -14.55 7.18 3.30
C LEU A 83 -15.70 6.82 4.24
N ASN A 84 -15.56 5.73 4.99
CA ASN A 84 -16.54 5.32 5.99
C ASN A 84 -16.32 5.97 7.37
N MET A 85 -15.34 6.87 7.52
CA MET A 85 -15.16 7.61 8.77
C MET A 85 -16.30 8.63 8.97
N PRO A 86 -16.78 8.85 10.21
CA PRO A 86 -17.86 9.81 10.48
C PRO A 86 -17.50 11.26 10.14
N THR A 87 -16.20 11.58 10.17
CA THR A 87 -15.68 12.90 9.87
C THR A 87 -14.96 12.85 8.54
N PRO A 88 -15.34 13.70 7.55
CA PRO A 88 -14.63 13.79 6.28
C PRO A 88 -13.14 14.06 6.50
N VAL A 89 -12.31 13.36 5.73
CA VAL A 89 -10.85 13.48 5.79
C VAL A 89 -10.39 14.27 4.58
N ALA A 90 -9.55 15.28 4.81
CA ALA A 90 -8.86 15.96 3.72
C ALA A 90 -7.63 15.15 3.30
N PHE A 91 -7.50 14.86 2.00
CA PHE A 91 -6.35 14.15 1.45
C PHE A 91 -5.36 15.13 0.84
N LEU A 92 -4.08 14.99 1.21
CA LEU A 92 -2.96 15.71 0.60
C LEU A 92 -1.99 14.71 0.00
N GLU A 93 -1.86 14.69 -1.33
CA GLU A 93 -0.86 13.88 -2.01
C GLU A 93 0.48 14.62 -2.06
N ILE A 94 1.54 13.97 -1.56
CA ILE A 94 2.91 14.47 -1.63
C ILE A 94 3.66 13.68 -2.71
N SER A 95 3.61 14.16 -3.95
CA SER A 95 4.21 13.49 -5.11
C SER A 95 4.56 14.50 -6.20
N ASN A 96 5.31 14.07 -7.23
CA ASN A 96 5.65 14.92 -8.37
C ASN A 96 4.52 15.01 -9.43
N LYS A 97 3.54 14.11 -9.37
CA LYS A 97 2.34 14.06 -10.22
C LYS A 97 1.20 13.42 -9.43
N PRO A 98 -0.06 13.83 -9.66
CA PRO A 98 -1.20 13.39 -8.84
C PRO A 98 -1.66 11.97 -9.20
N TYR A 99 -0.83 10.95 -8.96
CA TYR A 99 -1.16 9.57 -9.29
C TYR A 99 -2.28 9.05 -8.39
N LEU A 100 -2.12 9.19 -7.08
CA LEU A 100 -3.10 8.70 -6.11
C LEU A 100 -4.36 9.56 -6.13
N GLY A 101 -4.22 10.88 -6.30
CA GLY A 101 -5.33 11.80 -6.50
C GLY A 101 -6.18 11.42 -7.70
N ASN A 102 -5.57 11.02 -8.83
CA ASN A 102 -6.33 10.55 -9.99
C ASN A 102 -7.06 9.23 -9.72
N MET A 103 -6.50 8.33 -8.90
CA MET A 103 -7.15 7.07 -8.50
C MET A 103 -8.34 7.28 -7.57
N LEU A 104 -8.51 8.47 -6.99
CA LEU A 104 -9.69 8.79 -6.17
C LEU A 104 -10.98 8.84 -6.99
N ASN A 105 -10.88 9.14 -8.29
CA ASN A 105 -12.02 9.14 -9.19
C ASN A 105 -12.70 7.77 -9.33
N ASP A 106 -12.03 6.70 -8.89
CA ASP A 106 -12.59 5.34 -8.89
C ASP A 106 -13.58 5.11 -7.72
N PHE A 107 -13.64 6.02 -6.74
CA PHE A 107 -14.50 5.91 -5.56
C PHE A 107 -15.67 6.90 -5.64
N ALA A 108 -16.87 6.43 -5.29
CA ALA A 108 -18.04 7.30 -5.19
C ALA A 108 -17.95 8.19 -3.94
N GLY A 109 -18.37 9.46 -4.05
CA GLY A 109 -18.48 10.38 -2.91
C GLY A 109 -17.19 11.15 -2.56
N VAL A 110 -16.20 11.14 -3.46
CA VAL A 110 -15.01 12.00 -3.38
C VAL A 110 -15.21 13.17 -4.34
N ASP A 111 -15.73 14.28 -3.83
CA ASP A 111 -15.86 15.57 -4.55
C ASP A 111 -14.69 16.51 -4.24
#